data_AF-A0AA35WFQ3-F1
#
_entry.id   AF-A0AA35WFQ3-F1
#
_cell.length_a   1.000
_cell.length_b   1.000
_cell.length_c   1.000
_cell.angle_alpha   90.00
_cell.angle_beta   90.00
_cell.angle_gamma   90.00
#
_symmetry.space_group_name_H-M   'P 1'
#
loop_
_entity.id
_entity.type
_entity.pdbx_description
1 polymer ?
#
loop_
_entity_poly.entity_id
_entity_poly.type
_entity_poly.pdbx_seq_one_letter_code
_entity_poly.pdbx_strand_id
1 'polypeptide(L)'
;MLELKRTLDAKGHGVLEMPSGTGKTASLLSLIVAYHLVHKHELQKLIYCSRTVQEINKAVDELKKLLEVYQKEVGYVPEILALALSARKNLCIHPEVSREEEGKLVDSQCHKLTASFVRERRSEDSSVPVCLFYEGFDERGRKQPLPPGVYNLNDLKSFGSEKGWCPYFLARYAVEHANVVVFNYSYLLDPKIAETVSKTFPKKSVVVFDEAHNIDNVCIEAMSVNISRRTLDRCHSNLDRLAQKVREAGEEKLREEYQRLVEHLRQTRANRETDVQMANPVLPDDILQEAMPGNIRKAEFFINFMRRFNEYLKMRLRVQHVVSETPTYFLQHIHQTICVDRKPLRFCAERLHSLLWSLELVDMGDFSPLRLVANFATLVATYTKGFSMIIEPFQDRAPTIFNPVLHFSCMDPTLASEPVFSRFQSVILTSGVS
;
A
#
# COMPACT_ATOMS: atom_id res chain seq x y z
N MET A 1 5.28 31.96 6.53
CA MET A 1 4.88 32.16 5.11
C MET A 1 6.04 32.53 4.20
N LEU A 2 6.86 33.55 4.53
CA LEU A 2 8.02 33.93 3.70
C LEU A 2 8.98 32.76 3.40
N GLU A 3 9.37 31.98 4.42
CA GLU A 3 10.25 30.83 4.23
C GLU A 3 9.61 29.72 3.37
N LEU A 4 8.32 29.46 3.56
CA LEU A 4 7.59 28.50 2.71
C LEU A 4 7.55 28.96 1.25
N LYS A 5 7.39 30.25 1.00
CA LYS A 5 7.44 30.78 -0.37
C LYS A 5 8.84 30.57 -0.97
N ARG A 6 9.90 30.88 -0.22
CA ARG A 6 11.29 30.68 -0.67
C ARG A 6 11.58 29.22 -1.03
N THR A 7 11.08 28.26 -0.26
CA THR A 7 11.29 26.84 -0.55
C THR A 7 10.56 26.39 -1.82
N LEU A 8 9.33 26.87 -2.04
CA LEU A 8 8.57 26.61 -3.26
C LEU A 8 9.22 27.24 -4.50
N ASP A 9 9.65 28.51 -4.40
CA ASP A 9 10.33 29.25 -5.49
C ASP A 9 11.64 28.54 -5.89
N ALA A 10 12.40 28.04 -4.91
CA ALA A 10 13.66 27.33 -5.12
C ALA A 10 13.49 25.88 -5.59
N LYS A 11 12.25 25.33 -5.58
CA LYS A 11 11.96 23.91 -5.89
C LYS A 11 12.78 22.93 -5.04
N GLY A 12 12.97 23.29 -3.77
CA GLY A 12 13.72 22.50 -2.81
C GLY A 12 12.83 21.81 -1.78
N HIS A 13 13.43 20.95 -0.97
CA HIS A 13 12.80 20.43 0.25
C HIS A 13 12.99 21.43 1.41
N GLY A 14 12.07 21.44 2.36
CA GLY A 14 12.13 22.34 3.50
C GLY A 14 11.63 21.68 4.78
N VAL A 15 12.27 22.01 5.89
CA VAL A 15 11.80 21.65 7.23
C VAL A 15 11.37 22.92 7.92
N LEU A 16 10.11 22.99 8.34
CA LEU A 16 9.51 24.15 8.97
C LEU A 16 9.02 23.77 10.37
N GLU A 17 9.68 24.33 11.37
CA GLU A 17 9.17 24.29 12.73
C GLU A 17 8.16 25.42 12.91
N MET A 18 6.95 25.07 13.33
CA MET A 18 5.91 26.05 13.64
C MET A 18 5.36 25.70 15.03
N PRO A 19 5.07 26.65 15.92
CA PRO A 19 4.47 26.32 17.21
C PRO A 19 3.01 25.85 17.04
N SER A 20 2.56 24.97 17.92
CA SER A 20 1.15 24.56 18.01
C SER A 20 0.23 25.76 18.29
N GLY A 21 -0.97 25.75 17.71
CA GLY A 21 -1.96 26.83 17.90
C GLY A 21 -1.78 28.07 17.01
N THR A 22 -0.74 28.13 16.17
CA THR A 22 -0.49 29.25 15.24
C THR A 22 -1.29 29.22 13.93
N GLY A 23 -2.20 28.26 13.77
CA GLY A 23 -2.95 28.09 12.50
C GLY A 23 -2.05 27.61 11.36
N LYS A 24 -1.20 26.61 11.63
CA LYS A 24 -0.25 26.06 10.66
C LYS A 24 -0.92 25.56 9.40
N THR A 25 -1.93 24.70 9.56
CA THR A 25 -2.65 24.06 8.47
C THR A 25 -3.29 25.12 7.58
N ALA A 26 -4.03 26.07 8.16
CA ALA A 26 -4.54 27.25 7.45
C ALA A 26 -3.44 28.07 6.73
N SER A 27 -2.30 28.32 7.37
CA SER A 27 -1.19 29.09 6.78
C SER A 27 -0.47 28.34 5.63
N LEU A 28 -0.32 27.03 5.75
CA LEU A 28 0.28 26.16 4.73
C LEU A 28 -0.66 26.03 3.54
N LEU A 29 -1.92 25.70 3.78
CA LEU A 29 -2.94 25.55 2.75
C LEU A 29 -3.17 26.86 2.00
N SER A 30 -3.26 27.99 2.69
CA SER A 30 -3.47 29.30 2.05
C SER A 30 -2.36 29.66 1.08
N LEU A 31 -1.10 29.55 1.51
CA LEU A 31 0.03 29.92 0.66
C LEU A 31 0.18 28.94 -0.51
N ILE A 32 0.03 27.62 -0.29
CA ILE A 32 0.22 26.64 -1.36
C ILE A 32 -0.93 26.69 -2.38
N VAL A 33 -2.18 26.88 -1.93
CA VAL A 33 -3.33 27.06 -2.83
C VAL A 33 -3.18 28.35 -3.64
N ALA A 34 -2.77 29.46 -3.01
CA ALA A 34 -2.47 30.70 -3.72
C ALA A 34 -1.35 30.50 -4.76
N TYR A 35 -0.28 29.80 -4.40
CA TYR A 35 0.82 29.48 -5.30
C TYR A 35 0.34 28.61 -6.49
N HIS A 36 -0.48 27.60 -6.22
CA HIS A 36 -1.07 26.74 -7.25
C HIS A 36 -1.94 27.52 -8.24
N LEU A 37 -2.75 28.46 -7.75
CA LEU A 37 -3.64 29.27 -8.58
C LEU A 37 -2.89 30.20 -9.52
N VAL A 38 -1.79 30.80 -9.05
CA VAL A 38 -0.97 31.74 -9.84
C VAL A 38 0.01 30.99 -10.75
N HIS A 39 0.65 29.92 -10.25
CA HIS A 39 1.73 29.19 -10.92
C HIS A 39 1.31 27.76 -11.35
N LYS A 40 0.16 27.63 -12.04
CA LYS A 40 -0.39 26.33 -12.49
C LYS A 40 0.58 25.47 -13.32
N HIS A 41 1.53 26.09 -14.03
CA HIS A 41 2.54 25.38 -14.83
C HIS A 41 3.69 24.79 -14.00
N GLU A 42 3.93 25.34 -12.81
CA GLU A 42 4.99 24.94 -11.90
C GLU A 42 4.50 23.97 -10.85
N LEU A 43 3.31 24.19 -10.30
CA LEU A 43 2.71 23.34 -9.29
C LEU A 43 1.40 22.75 -9.81
N GLN A 44 1.40 21.44 -10.10
CA GLN A 44 0.21 20.76 -10.63
C GLN A 44 -0.68 20.17 -9.53
N LYS A 45 -0.10 19.70 -8.43
CA LYS A 45 -0.84 19.01 -7.36
C LYS A 45 -0.23 19.28 -5.99
N LEU A 46 -1.09 19.50 -5.00
CA LEU A 46 -0.76 19.53 -3.58
C LEU A 46 -1.14 18.18 -2.95
N ILE A 47 -0.18 17.56 -2.30
CA ILE A 47 -0.35 16.33 -1.53
C ILE A 47 -0.15 16.70 -0.07
N TYR A 48 -1.22 16.66 0.72
CA TYR A 48 -1.18 16.89 2.15
C TYR A 48 -1.26 15.56 2.88
N CYS A 49 -0.26 15.28 3.71
CA CYS A 49 -0.21 14.05 4.49
C CYS A 49 -0.37 14.37 5.97
N SER A 50 -1.21 13.60 6.66
CA SER A 50 -1.42 13.68 8.11
C SER A 50 -1.42 12.30 8.75
N ARG A 51 -1.30 12.21 10.06
CA ARG A 51 -1.23 10.91 10.75
C ARG A 51 -2.62 10.29 10.94
N THR A 52 -3.60 11.09 11.37
CA THR A 52 -4.90 10.55 11.78
C THR A 52 -6.02 10.94 10.83
N VAL A 53 -7.07 10.11 10.77
CA VAL A 53 -8.27 10.39 9.97
C VAL A 53 -8.98 11.66 10.44
N GLN A 54 -8.90 11.96 11.75
CA GLN A 54 -9.46 13.20 12.31
C GLN A 54 -8.72 14.43 11.80
N GLU A 55 -7.39 14.39 11.73
CA GLU A 55 -6.60 15.49 11.14
C GLU A 55 -6.87 15.64 9.64
N ILE A 56 -7.00 14.53 8.90
CA ILE A 56 -7.37 14.56 7.47
C ILE A 56 -8.68 15.32 7.28
N ASN A 57 -9.72 14.99 8.07
CA ASN A 57 -11.00 15.69 8.00
C ASN A 57 -10.87 17.18 8.37
N LYS A 58 -10.13 17.49 9.44
CA LYS A 58 -9.88 18.89 9.85
C LYS A 58 -9.19 19.70 8.75
N ALA A 59 -8.15 19.15 8.11
CA ALA A 59 -7.43 19.83 7.04
C ALA A 59 -8.32 20.10 5.82
N VAL A 60 -9.20 19.16 5.49
CA VAL A 60 -10.17 19.30 4.38
C VAL A 60 -11.25 20.34 4.73
N ASP A 61 -11.75 20.34 5.96
CA ASP A 61 -12.72 21.35 6.42
C ASP A 61 -12.09 22.75 6.49
N GLU A 62 -10.82 22.87 6.86
CA GLU A 62 -10.07 24.13 6.80
C GLU A 62 -9.88 24.61 5.36
N LEU A 63 -9.58 23.71 4.43
CA LEU A 63 -9.50 24.04 3.01
C LEU A 63 -10.85 24.53 2.47
N LYS A 64 -11.96 23.92 2.90
CA LYS A 64 -13.31 24.34 2.52
C LYS A 64 -13.60 25.77 3.00
N LYS A 65 -13.32 26.08 4.26
CA LYS A 65 -13.43 27.45 4.82
C LYS A 65 -12.56 28.45 4.06
N LEU A 66 -11.35 28.04 3.68
CA LEU A 66 -10.44 28.88 2.93
C LEU A 66 -11.01 29.26 1.55
N LEU A 67 -11.58 28.30 0.83
CA LEU A 67 -12.21 28.57 -0.46
C LEU A 67 -13.48 29.42 -0.33
N GLU A 68 -14.26 29.24 0.74
CA GLU A 68 -15.41 30.11 1.04
C GLU A 68 -14.99 31.56 1.29
N VAL A 69 -13.91 31.78 2.05
CA VAL A 69 -13.35 33.14 2.26
C VAL A 69 -12.83 33.71 0.95
N TYR A 70 -12.10 32.91 0.17
CA TYR A 70 -11.59 33.34 -1.14
C TYR A 70 -12.71 33.75 -2.09
N GLN A 71 -13.81 32.98 -2.15
CA GLN A 71 -14.98 33.31 -2.95
C GLN A 71 -15.64 34.62 -2.50
N LYS A 72 -15.74 34.87 -1.19
CA LYS A 72 -16.34 36.09 -0.65
C LYS A 72 -15.51 37.34 -0.97
N GLU A 73 -14.19 37.24 -0.85
CA GLU A 73 -13.28 38.40 -1.04
C GLU A 73 -13.02 38.70 -2.52
N VAL A 74 -12.85 37.67 -3.35
CA VAL A 74 -12.45 37.82 -4.76
C VAL A 74 -13.66 37.75 -5.71
N GLY A 75 -14.79 37.21 -5.26
CA GLY A 75 -15.99 37.03 -6.09
C GLY A 75 -15.86 35.91 -7.14
N TYR A 76 -14.81 35.08 -7.06
CA TYR A 76 -14.51 34.01 -8.00
C TYR A 76 -14.34 32.67 -7.27
N VAL A 77 -15.00 31.63 -7.77
CA VAL A 77 -14.82 30.25 -7.27
C VAL A 77 -13.75 29.58 -8.14
N PRO A 78 -12.58 29.27 -7.57
CA PRO A 78 -11.57 28.54 -8.32
C PRO A 78 -12.04 27.11 -8.58
N GLU A 79 -11.84 26.63 -9.80
CA GLU A 79 -12.09 25.24 -10.19
C GLU A 79 -11.02 24.31 -9.58
N ILE A 80 -11.11 24.10 -8.26
CA ILE A 80 -10.22 23.22 -7.50
C ILE A 80 -11.01 21.98 -7.11
N LEU A 81 -10.49 20.81 -7.47
CA LEU A 81 -10.94 19.54 -6.91
C LEU A 81 -10.01 19.15 -5.75
N ALA A 82 -10.56 19.10 -4.54
CA ALA A 82 -9.87 18.67 -3.35
C ALA A 82 -10.59 17.48 -2.71
N LEU A 83 -9.85 16.45 -2.32
CA LEU A 83 -10.45 15.26 -1.73
C LEU A 83 -9.63 14.64 -0.59
N ALA A 84 -10.36 14.11 0.38
CA ALA A 84 -9.84 13.23 1.40
C ALA A 84 -9.76 11.78 0.88
N LEU A 85 -8.60 11.14 1.01
CA LEU A 85 -8.45 9.71 0.72
C LEU A 85 -8.14 8.94 2.01
N SER A 86 -8.84 7.83 2.19
CA SER A 86 -8.72 6.96 3.36
C SER A 86 -8.98 5.49 2.98
N ALA A 87 -8.74 4.57 3.92
CA ALA A 87 -8.96 3.14 3.74
C ALA A 87 -10.43 2.79 3.47
N ARG A 88 -10.67 1.60 2.89
CA ARG A 88 -12.02 1.09 2.57
C ARG A 88 -12.97 1.11 3.77
N LYS A 89 -12.46 0.82 4.98
CA LYS A 89 -13.22 0.90 6.23
C LYS A 89 -13.94 2.24 6.41
N ASN A 90 -13.32 3.33 5.97
CA ASN A 90 -13.85 4.67 6.16
C ASN A 90 -14.68 5.18 4.99
N LEU A 91 -14.77 4.47 3.86
CA LEU A 91 -15.47 4.90 2.63
C LEU A 91 -16.49 3.88 2.10
N CYS A 92 -16.48 2.64 2.61
CA CYS A 92 -17.42 1.60 2.17
C CYS A 92 -18.85 1.91 2.64
N ILE A 93 -19.82 1.74 1.73
CA ILE A 93 -21.27 1.90 1.97
C ILE A 93 -22.06 0.60 1.77
N HIS A 94 -21.38 -0.51 1.44
CA HIS A 94 -22.04 -1.80 1.26
C HIS A 94 -22.51 -2.33 2.63
N PRO A 95 -23.80 -2.67 2.80
CA PRO A 95 -24.41 -2.89 4.13
C PRO A 95 -23.80 -4.06 4.90
N GLU A 96 -23.31 -5.09 4.20
CA GLU A 96 -22.66 -6.25 4.84
C GLU A 96 -21.20 -5.97 5.17
N VAL A 97 -20.49 -5.24 4.31
CA VAL A 97 -19.04 -5.02 4.44
C VAL A 97 -18.75 -3.87 5.41
N SER A 98 -19.61 -2.85 5.47
CA SER A 98 -19.43 -1.69 6.34
C SER A 98 -19.61 -2.00 7.82
N ARG A 99 -20.18 -3.17 8.18
CA ARG A 99 -20.37 -3.60 9.57
C ARG A 99 -19.11 -4.19 10.20
N GLU A 100 -18.13 -4.58 9.39
CA GLU A 100 -16.89 -5.18 9.86
C GLU A 100 -16.01 -4.13 10.57
N GLU A 101 -15.50 -4.47 11.76
CA GLU A 101 -14.65 -3.57 12.54
C GLU A 101 -13.19 -3.59 12.07
N GLU A 102 -12.71 -4.72 11.55
CA GLU A 102 -11.33 -4.90 11.11
C GLU A 102 -11.14 -4.51 9.64
N GLY A 103 -10.19 -3.61 9.37
CA GLY A 103 -9.89 -3.15 8.00
C GLY A 103 -9.47 -4.29 7.06
N LYS A 104 -8.75 -5.30 7.55
CA LYS A 104 -8.34 -6.47 6.73
C LYS A 104 -9.53 -7.32 6.28
N LEU A 105 -10.55 -7.45 7.11
CA LEU A 105 -11.78 -8.18 6.77
C LEU A 105 -12.60 -7.38 5.76
N VAL A 106 -12.74 -6.06 5.96
CA VAL A 106 -13.37 -5.15 4.98
C VAL A 106 -12.70 -5.28 3.60
N ASP A 107 -11.37 -5.27 3.57
CA ASP A 107 -10.61 -5.38 2.32
C ASP A 107 -10.85 -6.73 1.63
N SER A 108 -10.85 -7.83 2.39
CA SER A 108 -11.11 -9.18 1.90
C SER A 108 -12.52 -9.31 1.33
N GLN A 109 -13.55 -8.92 2.09
CA GLN A 109 -14.95 -9.00 1.66
C GLN A 109 -15.23 -8.12 0.44
N CYS A 110 -14.67 -6.91 0.40
CA CYS A 110 -14.77 -6.05 -0.77
C CYS A 110 -14.13 -6.70 -1.99
N HIS A 111 -12.97 -7.36 -1.85
CA HIS A 111 -12.34 -8.07 -2.95
C HIS A 111 -13.21 -9.23 -3.44
N LYS A 112 -13.86 -9.99 -2.55
CA LYS A 112 -14.78 -11.06 -2.94
C LYS A 112 -15.91 -10.62 -3.86
N LEU A 113 -16.36 -9.38 -3.70
CA LEU A 113 -17.47 -8.81 -4.47
C LEU A 113 -17.01 -8.02 -5.72
N THR A 114 -15.71 -7.73 -5.86
CA THR A 114 -15.19 -6.83 -6.90
C THR A 114 -14.09 -7.43 -7.77
N ALA A 115 -13.58 -8.61 -7.43
CA ALA A 115 -12.52 -9.28 -8.18
C ALA A 115 -12.95 -9.54 -9.64
N SER A 116 -12.02 -9.31 -10.58
CA SER A 116 -12.30 -9.33 -12.03
C SER A 116 -12.95 -10.65 -12.48
N PHE A 117 -12.45 -11.79 -11.99
CA PHE A 117 -12.99 -13.12 -12.32
C PHE A 117 -14.39 -13.38 -11.75
N VAL A 118 -14.77 -12.75 -10.62
CA VAL A 118 -16.13 -12.85 -10.06
C VAL A 118 -17.10 -12.07 -10.94
N ARG A 119 -16.67 -10.91 -11.45
CA ARG A 119 -17.46 -10.07 -12.35
C ARG A 119 -17.64 -10.71 -13.72
N GLU A 120 -16.61 -11.37 -14.24
CA GLU A 120 -16.68 -12.16 -15.47
C GLU A 120 -17.69 -13.31 -15.33
N ARG A 121 -17.62 -14.08 -14.24
CA ARG A 121 -18.60 -15.14 -13.94
C ARG A 121 -20.02 -14.60 -13.79
N ARG A 122 -20.21 -13.39 -13.26
CA ARG A 122 -21.54 -12.77 -13.19
C ARG A 122 -22.14 -12.45 -14.55
N SER A 123 -21.30 -12.19 -15.55
CA SER A 123 -21.77 -11.97 -16.92
C SER A 123 -22.35 -13.26 -17.53
N GLU A 124 -21.87 -14.42 -17.07
CA GLU A 124 -22.37 -15.74 -17.47
C GLU A 124 -23.52 -16.22 -16.57
N ASP A 125 -23.45 -15.95 -15.27
CA ASP A 125 -24.42 -16.36 -14.26
C ASP A 125 -24.87 -15.17 -13.38
N SER A 126 -26.10 -14.71 -13.61
CA SER A 126 -26.71 -13.60 -12.88
C SER A 126 -26.86 -13.82 -11.36
N SER A 127 -26.71 -15.05 -10.85
CA SER A 127 -26.84 -15.39 -9.43
C SER A 127 -25.61 -15.04 -8.59
N VAL A 128 -24.45 -14.77 -9.23
CA VAL A 128 -23.19 -14.50 -8.54
C VAL A 128 -23.23 -13.13 -7.83
N PRO A 129 -22.96 -13.06 -6.51
CA PRO A 129 -23.00 -11.81 -5.78
C PRO A 129 -21.82 -10.90 -6.16
N VAL A 130 -22.13 -9.65 -6.54
CA VAL A 130 -21.12 -8.59 -6.73
C VAL A 130 -21.57 -7.30 -6.06
N CYS A 131 -20.63 -6.37 -5.92
CA CYS A 131 -20.93 -5.07 -5.36
C CYS A 131 -21.63 -4.18 -6.40
N LEU A 132 -22.95 -3.98 -6.25
CA LEU A 132 -23.75 -3.12 -7.13
C LEU A 132 -23.21 -1.68 -7.22
N PHE A 133 -22.66 -1.15 -6.13
CA PHE A 133 -22.06 0.18 -6.10
C PHE A 133 -20.79 0.28 -6.96
N TYR A 134 -20.01 -0.80 -7.03
CA TYR A 134 -18.81 -0.83 -7.87
C TYR A 134 -19.19 -0.97 -9.35
N GLU A 135 -20.12 -1.86 -9.69
CA GLU A 135 -20.62 -1.99 -11.07
C GLU A 135 -21.20 -0.68 -11.58
N GLY A 136 -22.03 -0.01 -10.77
CA GLY A 136 -22.58 1.30 -11.12
C GLY A 136 -21.52 2.37 -11.36
N PHE A 137 -20.40 2.32 -10.62
CA PHE A 137 -19.26 3.21 -10.82
C PHE A 137 -18.45 2.85 -12.07
N ASP A 138 -18.24 1.55 -12.34
CA ASP A 138 -17.47 1.09 -13.49
C ASP A 138 -18.16 1.43 -14.83
N GLU A 139 -19.48 1.27 -14.90
CA GLU A 139 -20.28 1.56 -16.10
C GLU A 139 -20.44 3.06 -16.38
N ARG A 140 -20.72 3.86 -15.34
CA ARG A 140 -21.15 5.27 -15.46
C ARG A 140 -20.19 6.24 -14.80
N GLY A 141 -19.68 5.91 -13.61
CA GLY A 141 -18.84 6.78 -12.81
C GLY A 141 -17.50 7.13 -13.46
N ARG A 142 -16.86 6.22 -14.20
CA ARG A 142 -15.61 6.53 -14.93
C ARG A 142 -15.78 7.61 -16.00
N LYS A 143 -16.99 7.78 -16.55
CA LYS A 143 -17.27 8.76 -17.61
C LYS A 143 -17.60 10.13 -17.05
N GLN A 144 -17.96 10.22 -15.77
CA GLN A 144 -18.37 11.45 -15.12
C GLN A 144 -17.39 11.80 -14.00
N PRO A 145 -16.43 12.72 -14.24
CA PRO A 145 -15.53 13.15 -13.19
C PRO A 145 -16.30 13.84 -12.05
N LEU A 146 -15.74 13.76 -10.84
CA LEU A 146 -16.22 14.54 -9.71
C LEU A 146 -16.13 16.03 -10.06
N PRO A 147 -17.21 16.82 -9.87
CA PRO A 147 -17.16 18.24 -10.16
C PRO A 147 -16.18 18.95 -9.21
N PRO A 148 -15.68 20.16 -9.59
CA PRO A 148 -14.83 20.94 -8.71
C PRO A 148 -15.51 21.20 -7.36
N GLY A 149 -14.76 21.04 -6.29
CA GLY A 149 -15.27 21.08 -4.92
C GLY A 149 -14.32 20.46 -3.92
N VAL A 150 -14.60 20.68 -2.64
CA VAL A 150 -13.87 20.09 -1.52
C VAL A 150 -14.71 18.98 -0.93
N TYR A 151 -14.20 17.75 -0.99
CA TYR A 151 -14.91 16.57 -0.54
C TYR A 151 -14.22 15.93 0.66
N ASN A 152 -14.88 15.96 1.82
CA ASN A 152 -14.47 15.15 2.96
C ASN A 152 -14.94 13.69 2.80
N LEU A 153 -14.57 12.83 3.76
CA LEU A 153 -14.94 11.41 3.71
C LEU A 153 -16.46 11.16 3.76
N ASN A 154 -17.21 12.01 4.46
CA ASN A 154 -18.67 11.90 4.57
C ASN A 154 -19.37 12.41 3.31
N ASP A 155 -18.89 13.52 2.74
CA ASP A 155 -19.37 14.11 1.50
C ASP A 155 -19.22 13.10 0.34
N LEU A 156 -18.07 12.42 0.28
CA LEU A 156 -17.84 11.34 -0.69
C LEU A 156 -18.83 10.16 -0.51
N LYS A 157 -19.15 9.80 0.74
CA LYS A 157 -20.16 8.75 1.01
C LYS A 157 -21.54 9.17 0.58
N SER A 158 -21.96 10.40 0.93
CA SER A 158 -23.26 10.94 0.55
C SER A 158 -23.40 11.00 -0.96
N PHE A 159 -22.38 11.53 -1.66
CA PHE A 159 -22.37 11.59 -3.12
C PHE A 159 -22.43 10.20 -3.76
N GLY A 160 -21.65 9.24 -3.25
CA GLY A 160 -21.69 7.86 -3.75
C GLY A 160 -23.03 7.17 -3.46
N SER A 161 -23.64 7.43 -2.31
CA SER A 161 -24.97 6.92 -1.97
C SER A 161 -26.07 7.48 -2.88
N GLU A 162 -26.04 8.78 -3.16
CA GLU A 162 -27.00 9.45 -4.05
C GLU A 162 -26.90 8.97 -5.50
N LYS A 163 -25.68 8.71 -5.99
CA LYS A 163 -25.42 8.25 -7.36
C LYS A 163 -25.45 6.72 -7.52
N GLY A 164 -25.46 5.97 -6.42
CA GLY A 164 -25.32 4.52 -6.42
C GLY A 164 -23.91 4.06 -6.84
N TRP A 165 -22.87 4.83 -6.51
CA TRP A 165 -21.48 4.55 -6.83
C TRP A 165 -20.65 4.25 -5.59
N CYS A 166 -19.62 3.40 -5.75
CA CYS A 166 -18.71 3.09 -4.66
C CYS A 166 -17.83 4.31 -4.32
N PRO A 167 -17.94 4.91 -3.11
CA PRO A 167 -17.17 6.11 -2.77
C PRO A 167 -15.67 5.88 -2.76
N TYR A 168 -15.22 4.68 -2.38
CA TYR A 168 -13.80 4.33 -2.34
C TYR A 168 -13.16 4.34 -3.74
N PHE A 169 -13.78 3.68 -4.70
CA PHE A 169 -13.28 3.66 -6.08
C PHE A 169 -13.46 4.99 -6.78
N LEU A 170 -14.55 5.71 -6.48
CA LEU A 170 -14.75 7.09 -6.93
C LEU A 170 -13.62 8.00 -6.46
N ALA A 171 -13.31 8.01 -5.16
CA ALA A 171 -12.22 8.81 -4.61
C ALA A 171 -10.89 8.42 -5.26
N ARG A 172 -10.61 7.12 -5.40
CA ARG A 172 -9.37 6.63 -6.01
C ARG A 172 -9.20 7.05 -7.47
N TYR A 173 -10.29 7.08 -8.24
CA TYR A 173 -10.27 7.59 -9.61
C TYR A 173 -10.09 9.11 -9.64
N ALA A 174 -10.81 9.83 -8.78
CA ALA A 174 -10.73 11.29 -8.70
C ALA A 174 -9.38 11.81 -8.18
N VAL A 175 -8.63 11.00 -7.41
CA VAL A 175 -7.26 11.29 -6.97
C VAL A 175 -6.35 11.63 -8.15
N GLU A 176 -6.56 11.04 -9.33
CA GLU A 176 -5.76 11.33 -10.52
C GLU A 176 -5.99 12.76 -11.03
N HIS A 177 -7.25 13.21 -11.02
CA HIS A 177 -7.66 14.52 -11.53
C HIS A 177 -7.67 15.64 -10.47
N ALA A 178 -7.54 15.30 -9.19
CA ALA A 178 -7.59 16.26 -8.11
C ALA A 178 -6.35 17.16 -8.03
N ASN A 179 -6.57 18.43 -7.69
CA ASN A 179 -5.53 19.43 -7.44
C ASN A 179 -4.97 19.30 -6.03
N VAL A 180 -5.81 18.97 -5.05
CA VAL A 180 -5.41 18.80 -3.65
C VAL A 180 -5.86 17.42 -3.16
N VAL A 181 -4.94 16.65 -2.60
CA VAL A 181 -5.23 15.34 -2.04
C VAL A 181 -4.75 15.29 -0.60
N VAL A 182 -5.63 14.91 0.33
CA VAL A 182 -5.33 14.79 1.76
C VAL A 182 -5.42 13.32 2.19
N PHE A 183 -4.33 12.71 2.66
CA PHE A 183 -4.33 11.31 3.10
C PHE A 183 -3.29 11.00 4.20
N ASN A 184 -3.18 9.74 4.59
CA ASN A 184 -2.22 9.29 5.60
C ASN A 184 -0.79 9.08 5.03
N TYR A 185 0.26 9.41 5.79
CA TYR A 185 1.66 9.15 5.40
C TYR A 185 1.91 7.75 4.83
N SER A 186 1.24 6.71 5.36
CA SER A 186 1.39 5.33 4.89
C SER A 186 1.04 5.16 3.41
N TYR A 187 0.18 5.99 2.83
CA TYR A 187 -0.13 5.91 1.38
C TYR A 187 1.03 6.38 0.49
N LEU A 188 2.01 7.09 1.05
CA LEU A 188 3.16 7.60 0.32
C LEU A 188 4.47 6.90 0.72
N LEU A 189 4.61 6.55 2.00
CA LEU A 189 5.82 5.94 2.56
C LEU A 189 5.80 4.43 2.57
N ASP A 190 4.61 3.78 2.66
CA ASP A 190 4.57 2.32 2.55
C ASP A 190 4.76 1.96 1.08
N PRO A 191 5.89 1.33 0.69
CA PRO A 191 6.15 0.96 -0.70
C PRO A 191 5.01 0.13 -1.30
N LYS A 192 4.35 -0.67 -0.46
CA LYS A 192 3.27 -1.53 -0.90
C LYS A 192 2.07 -0.70 -1.41
N ILE A 193 1.70 0.33 -0.66
CA ILE A 193 0.52 1.14 -0.96
C ILE A 193 0.88 2.25 -1.96
N ALA A 194 2.09 2.80 -1.84
CA ALA A 194 2.58 3.91 -2.64
C ALA A 194 2.64 3.57 -4.13
N GLU A 195 3.02 2.36 -4.54
CA GLU A 195 3.03 1.98 -5.98
C GLU A 195 1.63 2.13 -6.61
N THR A 196 0.60 1.93 -5.81
CA THR A 196 -0.80 1.92 -6.26
C THR A 196 -1.40 3.32 -6.38
N VAL A 197 -1.03 4.23 -5.47
CA VAL A 197 -1.63 5.58 -5.39
C VAL A 197 -0.68 6.65 -5.90
N SER A 198 0.60 6.58 -5.52
CA SER A 198 1.56 7.62 -5.86
C SER A 198 1.96 7.60 -7.33
N LYS A 199 1.93 6.44 -8.02
CA LYS A 199 2.43 6.28 -9.40
C LYS A 199 1.78 7.24 -10.39
N THR A 200 0.52 7.60 -10.20
CA THR A 200 -0.21 8.52 -11.08
C THR A 200 0.09 10.00 -10.81
N PHE A 201 0.77 10.33 -9.71
CA PHE A 201 1.05 11.71 -9.35
C PHE A 201 2.15 12.35 -10.20
N PRO A 202 1.96 13.61 -10.63
CA PRO A 202 2.97 14.31 -11.41
C PRO A 202 4.20 14.62 -10.55
N LYS A 203 5.38 14.64 -11.17
CA LYS A 203 6.64 15.02 -10.48
C LYS A 203 6.58 16.48 -9.96
N LYS A 204 5.84 17.34 -10.68
CA LYS A 204 5.54 18.74 -10.30
C LYS A 204 4.46 18.83 -9.21
N SER A 205 4.61 18.04 -8.15
CA SER A 205 3.74 18.08 -6.98
C SER A 205 4.53 18.53 -5.76
N VAL A 206 3.84 19.20 -4.85
CA VAL A 206 4.35 19.54 -3.53
C VAL A 206 3.75 18.57 -2.52
N VAL A 207 4.60 17.94 -1.72
CA VAL A 207 4.18 17.08 -0.61
C VAL A 207 4.38 17.83 0.70
N VAL A 208 3.35 17.89 1.52
CA VAL A 208 3.41 18.43 2.88
C VAL A 208 3.18 17.29 3.86
N PHE A 209 4.16 17.02 4.70
CA PHE A 209 4.00 16.17 5.87
C PHE A 209 3.68 17.05 7.07
N ASP A 210 2.42 17.06 7.48
CA ASP A 210 2.04 17.63 8.77
C ASP A 210 2.60 16.76 9.91
N GLU A 211 2.76 17.28 11.12
CA GLU A 211 3.23 16.53 12.31
C GLU A 211 4.31 15.46 12.06
N ALA A 212 5.35 15.81 11.30
CA ALA A 212 6.32 14.89 10.72
C ALA A 212 7.32 14.27 11.72
N HIS A 213 7.12 14.43 13.03
CA HIS A 213 8.04 13.95 14.08
C HIS A 213 8.12 12.42 14.20
N ASN A 214 7.19 11.67 13.60
CA ASN A 214 7.17 10.20 13.59
C ASN A 214 7.43 9.58 12.21
N ILE A 215 7.97 10.35 11.27
CA ILE A 215 8.16 9.87 9.89
C ILE A 215 9.14 8.69 9.84
N ASP A 216 10.16 8.71 10.69
CA ASP A 216 11.15 7.66 10.88
C ASP A 216 10.50 6.34 11.33
N ASN A 217 9.65 6.39 12.36
CA ASN A 217 8.93 5.25 12.87
C ASN A 217 8.00 4.65 11.82
N VAL A 218 7.30 5.49 11.05
CA VAL A 218 6.42 5.03 9.95
C VAL A 218 7.24 4.33 8.85
N CYS A 219 8.40 4.89 8.48
CA CYS A 219 9.31 4.27 7.52
C CYS A 219 9.84 2.91 8.01
N ILE A 220 10.23 2.83 9.28
CA ILE A 220 10.72 1.59 9.90
C ILE A 220 9.62 0.54 9.93
N GLU A 221 8.41 0.89 10.37
CA GLU A 221 7.27 -0.02 10.45
C GLU A 221 6.84 -0.55 9.07
N ALA A 222 6.86 0.29 8.02
CA ALA A 222 6.46 -0.10 6.68
C ALA A 222 7.30 -1.24 6.08
N MET A 223 8.60 -1.23 6.40
CA MET A 223 9.59 -2.20 5.91
C MET A 223 9.86 -3.36 6.88
N SER A 224 9.42 -3.24 8.13
CA SER A 224 9.62 -4.27 9.14
C SER A 224 8.57 -5.38 9.06
N VAL A 225 8.96 -6.61 9.42
CA VAL A 225 8.08 -7.78 9.39
C VAL A 225 8.25 -8.61 10.65
N ASN A 226 7.12 -8.95 11.30
CA ASN A 226 7.10 -9.79 12.49
C ASN A 226 6.45 -11.14 12.18
N ILE A 227 7.17 -12.23 12.46
CA ILE A 227 6.72 -13.60 12.20
C ILE A 227 6.65 -14.36 13.53
N SER A 228 5.44 -14.76 13.90
CA SER A 228 5.20 -15.60 15.07
C SER A 228 5.10 -17.08 14.71
N ARG A 229 5.24 -17.96 15.71
CA ARG A 229 4.98 -19.39 15.53
C ARG A 229 3.59 -19.68 14.95
N ARG A 230 2.55 -19.00 15.48
CA ARG A 230 1.16 -19.11 15.00
C ARG A 230 1.04 -18.74 13.52
N THR A 231 1.79 -17.73 13.08
CA THR A 231 1.84 -17.32 11.66
C THR A 231 2.38 -18.45 10.78
N LEU A 232 3.46 -19.12 11.19
CA LEU A 232 4.08 -20.20 10.43
C LEU A 232 3.22 -21.48 10.39
N ASP A 233 2.50 -21.77 11.46
CA ASP A 233 1.58 -22.91 11.49
C ASP A 233 0.37 -22.66 10.57
N ARG A 234 -0.21 -21.45 10.58
CA ARG A 234 -1.24 -21.06 9.60
C ARG A 234 -0.70 -21.03 8.16
N CYS A 235 0.54 -20.59 7.96
CA CYS A 235 1.21 -20.62 6.66
C CYS A 235 1.30 -22.06 6.11
N HIS A 236 1.60 -23.05 6.97
CA HIS A 236 1.64 -24.46 6.58
C HIS A 236 0.27 -24.94 6.08
N SER A 237 -0.80 -24.67 6.84
CA SER A 237 -2.17 -25.01 6.41
C SER A 237 -2.58 -24.33 5.10
N ASN A 238 -2.15 -23.07 4.90
CA ASN A 238 -2.38 -22.34 3.65
C ASN A 238 -1.66 -22.99 2.47
N LEU A 239 -0.44 -23.48 2.66
CA LEU A 239 0.31 -24.20 1.63
C LEU A 239 -0.33 -25.56 1.28
N ASP A 240 -0.99 -26.23 2.24
CA ASP A 240 -1.76 -27.44 1.97
C ASP A 240 -3.01 -27.15 1.13
N ARG A 241 -3.77 -26.12 1.52
CA ARG A 241 -4.93 -25.65 0.75
C ARG A 241 -4.54 -25.23 -0.67
N LEU A 242 -3.45 -24.47 -0.81
CA LEU A 242 -2.94 -24.04 -2.10
C LEU A 242 -2.51 -25.23 -2.96
N ALA A 243 -1.85 -26.23 -2.37
CA ALA A 243 -1.47 -27.45 -3.08
C ALA A 243 -2.70 -28.25 -3.56
N GLN A 244 -3.75 -28.32 -2.75
CA GLN A 244 -5.00 -28.95 -3.16
C GLN A 244 -5.63 -28.19 -4.33
N LYS A 245 -5.71 -26.86 -4.26
CA LYS A 245 -6.26 -26.03 -5.34
C LYS A 245 -5.48 -26.13 -6.64
N VAL A 246 -4.15 -26.23 -6.57
CA VAL A 246 -3.31 -26.47 -7.75
C VAL A 246 -3.59 -27.83 -8.38
N ARG A 247 -3.81 -28.89 -7.58
CA ARG A 247 -4.21 -30.21 -8.10
C ARG A 247 -5.61 -30.18 -8.73
N GLU A 248 -6.53 -29.42 -8.16
CA GLU A 248 -7.89 -29.23 -8.69
C GLU A 248 -7.93 -28.40 -9.98
N ALA A 249 -7.01 -27.45 -10.16
CA ALA A 249 -7.03 -26.46 -11.24
C ALA A 249 -6.82 -27.03 -12.66
N GLY A 250 -6.48 -28.31 -12.81
CA GLY A 250 -6.25 -28.95 -14.11
C GLY A 250 -4.96 -28.48 -14.80
N GLU A 251 -4.43 -29.30 -15.71
CA GLU A 251 -3.17 -28.97 -16.40
C GLU A 251 -3.29 -27.77 -17.33
N GLU A 252 -4.46 -27.52 -17.93
CA GLU A 252 -4.65 -26.44 -18.90
C GLU A 252 -4.50 -25.05 -18.27
N LYS A 253 -5.17 -24.78 -17.14
CA LYS A 253 -5.02 -23.50 -16.42
C LYS A 253 -3.59 -23.27 -15.94
N LEU A 254 -2.89 -24.34 -15.53
CA LEU A 254 -1.48 -24.25 -15.13
C LEU A 254 -0.54 -24.00 -16.32
N ARG A 255 -0.86 -24.53 -17.51
CA ARG A 255 -0.11 -24.22 -18.75
C ARG A 255 -0.35 -22.78 -19.19
N GLU A 256 -1.58 -22.30 -19.14
CA GLU A 256 -1.90 -20.89 -19.42
C GLU A 256 -1.20 -19.95 -18.43
N GLU A 257 -1.19 -20.27 -17.14
CA GLU A 257 -0.44 -19.52 -16.13
C GLU A 257 1.04 -19.46 -16.46
N TYR A 258 1.64 -20.59 -16.80
CA TYR A 258 3.05 -20.66 -17.18
C TYR A 258 3.33 -19.81 -18.43
N GLN A 259 2.47 -19.86 -19.44
CA GLN A 259 2.60 -19.04 -20.64
C GLN A 259 2.46 -17.55 -20.32
N ARG A 260 1.44 -17.16 -19.56
CA ARG A 260 1.24 -15.78 -19.10
C ARG A 260 2.43 -15.28 -18.29
N LEU A 261 3.01 -16.10 -17.43
CA LEU A 261 4.21 -15.74 -16.65
C LEU A 261 5.41 -15.49 -17.57
N VAL A 262 5.63 -16.35 -18.57
CA VAL A 262 6.72 -16.20 -19.55
C VAL A 262 6.49 -15.00 -20.48
N GLU A 263 5.24 -14.66 -20.76
CA GLU A 263 4.85 -13.51 -21.59
C GLU A 263 4.88 -12.18 -20.80
N HIS A 264 4.53 -12.19 -19.52
CA HIS A 264 4.69 -11.05 -18.61
C HIS A 264 6.17 -10.65 -18.44
N LEU A 265 7.09 -11.62 -18.55
CA LEU A 265 8.54 -11.33 -18.63
C LEU A 265 8.94 -10.57 -19.90
N ARG A 266 8.07 -10.50 -20.93
CA ARG A 266 8.28 -9.74 -22.18
C ARG A 266 7.55 -8.40 -22.20
N GLN A 267 6.48 -8.23 -21.42
CA GLN A 267 5.65 -7.02 -21.41
C GLN A 267 5.54 -6.40 -20.02
N THR A 268 6.63 -5.86 -19.51
CA THR A 268 6.57 -4.97 -18.35
C THR A 268 5.99 -3.63 -18.79
N ARG A 269 4.67 -3.38 -18.63
CA ARG A 269 4.11 -2.09 -18.12
C ARG A 269 2.60 -1.78 -18.25
N ALA A 270 1.75 -2.51 -18.98
CA ALA A 270 0.47 -1.89 -19.38
C ALA A 270 -0.75 -2.05 -18.43
N ASN A 271 -1.16 -3.25 -18.01
CA ASN A 271 -2.52 -3.41 -17.45
C ASN A 271 -2.54 -3.92 -16.01
N ARG A 272 -2.45 -2.99 -15.05
CA ARG A 272 -2.60 -3.24 -13.60
C ARG A 272 -3.61 -2.25 -12.99
N GLU A 273 -4.79 -2.05 -13.57
CA GLU A 273 -5.72 -1.02 -13.06
C GLU A 273 -6.76 -1.54 -12.05
N THR A 274 -7.19 -2.80 -12.11
CA THR A 274 -8.34 -3.25 -11.30
C THR A 274 -8.00 -4.17 -10.12
N ASP A 275 -6.98 -5.02 -10.22
CA ASP A 275 -6.67 -6.05 -9.18
C ASP A 275 -5.41 -5.79 -8.32
N VAL A 276 -4.93 -4.53 -8.27
CA VAL A 276 -3.72 -4.15 -7.50
C VAL A 276 -4.02 -3.95 -6.00
N GLN A 277 -4.48 -5.00 -5.33
CA GLN A 277 -4.44 -5.07 -3.86
C GLN A 277 -3.26 -5.88 -3.33
N MET A 278 -2.51 -6.53 -4.23
CA MET A 278 -1.34 -7.31 -3.90
C MET A 278 -0.06 -6.57 -4.27
N ALA A 279 0.17 -5.50 -3.55
CA ALA A 279 1.43 -4.81 -3.52
C ALA A 279 2.62 -5.75 -3.26
N ASN A 280 3.60 -5.70 -4.16
CA ASN A 280 4.91 -6.30 -4.03
C ASN A 280 5.75 -5.43 -3.08
N PRO A 281 6.45 -5.98 -2.06
CA PRO A 281 7.46 -5.20 -1.34
C PRO A 281 8.47 -4.67 -2.35
N VAL A 282 8.58 -3.34 -2.44
CA VAL A 282 9.36 -2.62 -3.46
C VAL A 282 10.72 -3.28 -3.64
N LEU A 283 10.86 -3.90 -4.79
CA LEU A 283 12.15 -4.27 -5.35
C LEU A 283 12.64 -3.00 -6.06
N PRO A 284 13.89 -2.57 -5.87
CA PRO A 284 14.51 -1.54 -6.71
C PRO A 284 14.22 -1.80 -8.20
N ASP A 285 14.00 -0.74 -8.99
CA ASP A 285 13.59 -0.84 -10.39
C ASP A 285 14.49 -1.75 -11.24
N ASP A 286 15.77 -1.87 -10.86
CA ASP A 286 16.76 -2.74 -11.50
C ASP A 286 16.47 -4.24 -11.33
N ILE A 287 15.81 -4.61 -10.24
CA ILE A 287 15.45 -6.00 -9.91
C ILE A 287 14.19 -6.44 -10.68
N LEU A 288 13.30 -5.50 -10.99
CA LEU A 288 12.06 -5.76 -11.73
C LEU A 288 12.32 -6.16 -13.19
N GLN A 289 13.54 -5.99 -13.69
CA GLN A 289 13.95 -6.36 -15.06
C GLN A 289 14.54 -7.77 -15.15
N GLU A 290 14.79 -8.44 -14.02
CA GLU A 290 15.38 -9.78 -14.00
C GLU A 290 14.32 -10.87 -14.26
N ALA A 291 14.66 -11.84 -15.10
CA ALA A 291 13.76 -12.97 -15.38
C ALA A 291 13.63 -13.92 -14.17
N MET A 292 12.36 -14.30 -13.90
CA MET A 292 11.98 -15.30 -12.90
C MET A 292 12.80 -16.60 -13.04
N PRO A 293 13.47 -17.08 -11.97
CA PRO A 293 14.24 -18.32 -11.99
C PRO A 293 13.40 -19.53 -12.39
N GLY A 294 13.96 -20.42 -13.22
CA GLY A 294 13.29 -21.62 -13.72
C GLY A 294 12.70 -22.52 -12.62
N ASN A 295 13.39 -22.61 -11.48
CA ASN A 295 13.04 -23.50 -10.36
C ASN A 295 11.73 -23.15 -9.66
N ILE A 296 11.25 -21.89 -9.76
CA ILE A 296 9.99 -21.44 -9.14
C ILE A 296 8.88 -21.22 -10.16
N ARG A 297 9.12 -21.51 -11.44
CA ARG A 297 8.10 -21.30 -12.49
C ARG A 297 6.92 -22.24 -12.36
N LYS A 298 7.14 -23.53 -12.06
CA LYS A 298 6.02 -24.46 -11.84
C LYS A 298 5.45 -24.29 -10.43
N ALA A 299 4.13 -24.28 -10.33
CA ALA A 299 3.42 -24.09 -9.07
C ALA A 299 3.79 -25.14 -8.00
N GLU A 300 3.94 -26.40 -8.39
CA GLU A 300 4.30 -27.50 -7.47
C GLU A 300 5.69 -27.29 -6.84
N PHE A 301 6.68 -26.90 -7.65
CA PHE A 301 8.02 -26.62 -7.16
C PHE A 301 8.03 -25.39 -6.26
N PHE A 302 7.26 -24.35 -6.60
CA PHE A 302 7.12 -23.17 -5.74
C PHE A 302 6.48 -23.50 -4.38
N ILE A 303 5.43 -24.32 -4.35
CA ILE A 303 4.80 -24.76 -3.09
C ILE A 303 5.79 -25.56 -2.24
N ASN A 304 6.52 -26.51 -2.85
CA ASN A 304 7.53 -27.29 -2.14
C ASN A 304 8.68 -26.42 -1.62
N PHE A 305 9.10 -25.43 -2.40
CA PHE A 305 10.06 -24.42 -1.99
C PHE A 305 9.57 -23.65 -0.76
N MET A 306 8.35 -23.13 -0.79
CA MET A 306 7.75 -22.40 0.34
C MET A 306 7.56 -23.28 1.57
N ARG A 307 7.24 -24.58 1.40
CA ARG A 307 7.20 -25.55 2.51
C ARG A 307 8.56 -25.69 3.18
N ARG A 308 9.63 -25.90 2.39
CA ARG A 308 11.01 -26.00 2.92
C ARG A 308 11.41 -24.72 3.65
N PHE A 309 11.10 -23.57 3.09
CA PHE A 309 11.38 -22.28 3.72
C PHE A 309 10.59 -22.09 5.03
N ASN A 310 9.30 -22.45 5.05
CA ASN A 310 8.46 -22.37 6.25
C ASN A 310 8.97 -23.30 7.37
N GLU A 311 9.38 -24.52 7.04
CA GLU A 311 9.96 -25.44 8.03
C GLU A 311 11.33 -24.98 8.54
N TYR A 312 12.14 -24.35 7.69
CA TYR A 312 13.38 -23.69 8.11
C TYR A 312 13.10 -22.56 9.12
N LEU A 313 12.12 -21.68 8.86
CA LEU A 313 11.74 -20.64 9.82
C LEU A 313 11.22 -21.24 11.14
N LYS A 314 10.42 -22.31 11.06
CA LYS A 314 9.95 -23.04 12.25
C LYS A 314 11.10 -23.62 13.07
N MET A 315 12.15 -24.13 12.41
CA MET A 315 13.36 -24.61 13.07
C MET A 315 14.11 -23.46 13.77
N ARG A 316 14.27 -22.32 13.09
CA ARG A 316 14.94 -21.13 13.65
C ARG A 316 14.21 -20.53 14.85
N LEU A 317 12.87 -20.59 14.89
CA LEU A 317 12.07 -20.15 16.04
C LEU A 317 12.12 -21.09 17.26
N ARG A 318 12.81 -22.24 17.19
CA ARG A 318 12.95 -23.16 18.35
C ARG A 318 14.07 -22.79 19.32
N VAL A 319 14.88 -21.78 18.98
CA VAL A 319 15.97 -21.33 19.84
C VAL A 319 15.41 -20.78 21.15
N GLN A 320 16.09 -21.03 22.28
CA GLN A 320 15.63 -20.66 23.63
C GLN A 320 16.27 -19.38 24.18
N HIS A 321 17.19 -18.76 23.43
CA HIS A 321 17.83 -17.50 23.77
C HIS A 321 17.57 -16.46 22.66
N VAL A 322 17.72 -15.18 23.00
CA VAL A 322 17.62 -14.10 22.02
C VAL A 322 18.79 -14.19 21.06
N VAL A 323 18.49 -14.20 19.76
CA VAL A 323 19.49 -14.25 18.68
C VAL A 323 19.36 -12.99 17.83
N SER A 324 20.47 -12.27 17.65
CA SER A 324 20.57 -11.16 16.70
C SER A 324 21.49 -11.53 15.55
N GLU A 325 21.02 -11.38 14.31
CA GLU A 325 21.75 -11.75 13.10
C GLU A 325 21.56 -10.71 12.00
N THR A 326 22.53 -10.64 11.09
CA THR A 326 22.39 -9.84 9.87
C THR A 326 21.67 -10.64 8.78
N PRO A 327 20.97 -9.99 7.84
CA PRO A 327 20.35 -10.67 6.71
C PRO A 327 21.34 -11.50 5.88
N THR A 328 22.59 -11.03 5.76
CA THR A 328 23.65 -11.72 5.00
C THR A 328 24.01 -13.08 5.61
N TYR A 329 24.19 -13.13 6.93
CA TYR A 329 24.47 -14.36 7.65
C TYR A 329 23.32 -15.35 7.52
N PHE A 330 22.09 -14.87 7.64
CA PHE A 330 20.92 -15.72 7.48
C PHE A 330 20.76 -16.29 6.07
N LEU A 331 21.06 -15.51 5.02
CA LEU A 331 21.07 -16.00 3.65
C LEU A 331 22.14 -17.08 3.44
N GLN A 332 23.33 -16.92 4.04
CA GLN A 332 24.38 -17.95 4.02
C GLN A 332 23.93 -19.22 4.72
N HIS A 333 23.31 -19.10 5.89
CA HIS A 333 22.81 -20.24 6.66
C HIS A 333 21.66 -20.97 5.95
N ILE A 334 20.77 -20.23 5.27
CA ILE A 334 19.76 -20.80 4.37
C ILE A 334 20.41 -21.64 3.29
N HIS A 335 21.43 -21.11 2.61
CA HIS A 335 22.10 -21.81 1.53
C HIS A 335 22.76 -23.11 2.03
N GLN A 336 23.39 -23.08 3.21
CA GLN A 336 24.02 -24.26 3.82
C GLN A 336 23.02 -25.31 4.31
N THR A 337 21.88 -24.90 4.85
CA THR A 337 20.93 -25.83 5.50
C THR A 337 19.92 -26.42 4.52
N ILE A 338 19.37 -25.58 3.62
CA ILE A 338 18.27 -25.98 2.74
C ILE A 338 18.60 -25.88 1.24
N CYS A 339 19.85 -25.55 0.89
CA CYS A 339 20.33 -25.41 -0.49
C CYS A 339 19.47 -24.46 -1.35
N VAL A 340 19.02 -23.37 -0.73
CA VAL A 340 18.23 -22.33 -1.41
C VAL A 340 19.11 -21.14 -1.72
N ASP A 341 19.15 -20.75 -2.99
CA ASP A 341 19.86 -19.55 -3.44
C ASP A 341 19.10 -18.27 -3.11
N ARG A 342 19.85 -17.16 -3.07
CA ARG A 342 19.31 -15.82 -2.87
C ARG A 342 18.32 -15.42 -3.97
N LYS A 343 18.57 -15.82 -5.22
CA LYS A 343 17.79 -15.35 -6.37
C LYS A 343 16.32 -15.80 -6.33
N PRO A 344 15.97 -17.10 -6.14
CA PRO A 344 14.59 -17.52 -5.94
C PRO A 344 13.83 -16.78 -4.83
N LEU A 345 14.50 -16.47 -3.71
CA LEU A 345 13.88 -15.78 -2.58
C LEU A 345 13.40 -14.35 -2.92
N ARG A 346 14.11 -13.64 -3.82
CA ARG A 346 13.75 -12.29 -4.29
C ARG A 346 12.41 -12.25 -5.03
N PHE A 347 11.99 -13.37 -5.63
CA PHE A 347 10.80 -13.43 -6.47
C PHE A 347 9.60 -14.10 -5.78
N CYS A 348 9.71 -14.42 -4.49
CA CYS A 348 8.67 -15.14 -3.76
C CYS A 348 7.34 -14.39 -3.71
N ALA A 349 7.37 -13.07 -3.43
CA ALA A 349 6.16 -12.26 -3.35
C ALA A 349 5.44 -12.16 -4.70
N GLU A 350 6.18 -11.89 -5.78
CA GLU A 350 5.64 -11.84 -7.15
C GLU A 350 5.09 -13.19 -7.60
N ARG A 351 5.83 -14.29 -7.34
CA ARG A 351 5.37 -15.63 -7.72
C ARG A 351 4.08 -16.00 -7.02
N LEU A 352 4.02 -15.74 -5.71
CA LEU A 352 2.82 -16.00 -4.92
C LEU A 352 1.65 -15.17 -5.44
N HIS A 353 1.87 -13.88 -5.73
CA HIS A 353 0.83 -13.02 -6.28
C HIS A 353 0.28 -13.56 -7.60
N SER A 354 1.17 -13.90 -8.54
CA SER A 354 0.81 -14.50 -9.84
C SER A 354 0.03 -15.81 -9.66
N LEU A 355 0.45 -16.68 -8.74
CA LEU A 355 -0.20 -17.96 -8.48
C LEU A 355 -1.60 -17.80 -7.85
N LEU A 356 -1.74 -16.90 -6.87
CA LEU A 356 -3.03 -16.63 -6.23
C LEU A 356 -4.03 -16.04 -7.23
N TRP A 357 -3.56 -15.15 -8.10
CA TRP A 357 -4.39 -14.54 -9.14
C TRP A 357 -4.82 -15.56 -10.21
N SER A 358 -3.90 -16.41 -10.69
CA SER A 358 -4.22 -17.45 -11.68
C SER A 358 -5.20 -18.51 -11.17
N LEU A 359 -5.20 -18.76 -9.87
CA LEU A 359 -6.10 -19.76 -9.25
C LEU A 359 -7.45 -19.15 -8.85
N GLU A 360 -7.69 -17.86 -9.14
CA GLU A 360 -8.95 -17.17 -8.87
C GLU A 360 -9.41 -17.32 -7.41
N LEU A 361 -8.45 -17.29 -6.48
CA LEU A 361 -8.73 -17.51 -5.06
C LEU A 361 -9.34 -16.24 -4.45
N VAL A 362 -10.62 -16.33 -4.10
CA VAL A 362 -11.42 -15.20 -3.61
C VAL A 362 -11.07 -14.83 -2.15
N ASP A 363 -10.64 -15.82 -1.36
CA ASP A 363 -10.38 -15.67 0.08
C ASP A 363 -8.95 -15.20 0.40
N MET A 364 -8.66 -13.95 0.02
CA MET A 364 -7.34 -13.34 0.23
C MET A 364 -6.96 -13.17 1.71
N GLY A 365 -7.95 -12.99 2.58
CA GLY A 365 -7.74 -12.90 4.04
C GLY A 365 -7.09 -14.17 4.63
N ASP A 366 -7.47 -15.34 4.11
CA ASP A 366 -6.96 -16.62 4.59
C ASP A 366 -5.48 -16.79 4.28
N PHE A 367 -5.00 -16.32 3.12
CA PHE A 367 -3.61 -16.43 2.68
C PHE A 367 -2.67 -15.37 3.26
N SER A 368 -3.14 -14.48 4.13
CA SER A 368 -2.35 -13.40 4.74
C SER A 368 -1.04 -13.88 5.42
N PRO A 369 -1.02 -14.97 6.21
CA PRO A 369 0.23 -15.52 6.77
C PRO A 369 1.24 -15.97 5.71
N LEU A 370 0.76 -16.57 4.61
CA LEU A 370 1.63 -17.02 3.51
C LEU A 370 2.22 -15.83 2.76
N ARG A 371 1.40 -14.78 2.52
CA ARG A 371 1.87 -13.52 1.94
C ARG A 371 2.91 -12.83 2.82
N LEU A 372 2.74 -12.85 4.14
CA LEU A 372 3.72 -12.29 5.08
C LEU A 372 5.08 -13.01 4.96
N VAL A 373 5.06 -14.35 4.92
CA VAL A 373 6.29 -15.16 4.79
C VAL A 373 6.96 -14.95 3.43
N ALA A 374 6.19 -14.84 2.34
CA ALA A 374 6.73 -14.56 1.00
C ALA A 374 7.32 -13.14 0.90
N ASN A 375 6.67 -12.15 1.53
CA ASN A 375 7.20 -10.78 1.61
C ASN A 375 8.49 -10.75 2.42
N PHE A 376 8.55 -11.44 3.56
CA PHE A 376 9.78 -11.58 4.34
C PHE A 376 10.91 -12.20 3.53
N ALA A 377 10.65 -13.30 2.81
CA ALA A 377 11.66 -13.92 1.93
C ALA A 377 12.22 -12.93 0.90
N THR A 378 11.34 -12.12 0.31
CA THR A 378 11.68 -11.11 -0.69
C THR A 378 12.53 -9.98 -0.09
N LEU A 379 12.13 -9.48 1.09
CA LEU A 379 12.84 -8.39 1.78
C LEU A 379 14.24 -8.81 2.23
N VAL A 380 14.36 -9.97 2.88
CA VAL A 380 15.66 -10.51 3.34
C VAL A 380 16.61 -10.74 2.16
N ALA A 381 16.10 -11.22 1.04
CA ALA A 381 16.92 -11.46 -0.14
C ALA A 381 17.29 -10.18 -0.90
N THR A 382 16.53 -9.10 -0.73
CA THR A 382 16.76 -7.82 -1.41
C THR A 382 17.67 -6.92 -0.60
N TYR A 383 17.29 -6.65 0.65
CA TYR A 383 17.98 -5.70 1.51
C TYR A 383 18.95 -6.41 2.46
N THR A 384 20.25 -6.25 2.15
CA THR A 384 21.34 -6.85 2.94
C THR A 384 21.99 -5.88 3.93
N LYS A 385 21.74 -4.58 3.77
CA LYS A 385 22.23 -3.49 4.63
C LYS A 385 21.03 -2.72 5.18
N GLY A 386 21.18 -2.15 6.37
CA GLY A 386 20.13 -1.34 7.00
C GLY A 386 19.00 -2.15 7.64
N PHE A 387 19.14 -3.48 7.75
CA PHE A 387 18.18 -4.36 8.41
C PHE A 387 18.86 -5.22 9.47
N SER A 388 18.12 -5.48 10.55
CA SER A 388 18.52 -6.38 11.62
C SER A 388 17.46 -7.45 11.81
N MET A 389 17.90 -8.66 12.13
CA MET A 389 17.00 -9.75 12.47
C MET A 389 17.19 -10.15 13.91
N ILE A 390 16.08 -10.19 14.65
CA ILE A 390 16.08 -10.53 16.07
C ILE A 390 15.06 -11.63 16.28
N ILE A 391 15.48 -12.73 16.91
CA ILE A 391 14.60 -13.83 17.30
C ILE A 391 14.46 -13.78 18.81
N GLU A 392 13.25 -13.52 19.28
CA GLU A 392 12.91 -13.45 20.69
C GLU A 392 12.08 -14.68 21.06
N PRO A 393 12.55 -15.56 21.97
CA PRO A 393 11.84 -16.78 22.34
C PRO A 393 10.68 -16.56 23.33
N PHE A 394 10.76 -15.49 24.13
CA PHE A 394 9.82 -15.16 25.18
C PHE A 394 9.32 -13.72 24.97
N GLN A 395 8.11 -13.43 25.44
CA GLN A 395 7.61 -12.06 25.47
C GLN A 395 8.17 -11.31 26.68
N ASP A 396 8.53 -10.03 26.51
CA ASP A 396 8.99 -9.16 27.61
C ASP A 396 8.04 -9.13 28.81
N ARG A 397 6.73 -9.18 28.55
CA ARG A 397 5.69 -9.13 29.59
C ARG A 397 5.44 -10.46 30.30
N ALA A 398 5.89 -11.57 29.72
CA ALA A 398 5.66 -12.93 30.22
C ALA A 398 6.87 -13.84 29.90
N PRO A 399 7.99 -13.70 30.64
CA PRO A 399 9.25 -14.39 30.32
C PRO A 399 9.16 -15.91 30.47
N THR A 400 8.12 -16.44 31.12
CA THR A 400 7.90 -17.88 31.30
C THR A 400 7.08 -18.51 30.18
N ILE A 401 6.40 -17.71 29.36
CA ILE A 401 5.55 -18.20 28.27
C ILE A 401 6.40 -18.24 27.00
N PHE A 402 6.71 -19.46 26.54
CA PHE A 402 7.38 -19.66 25.26
C PHE A 402 6.48 -19.21 24.11
N ASN A 403 6.81 -18.08 23.51
CA ASN A 403 6.07 -17.50 22.39
C ASN A 403 7.06 -16.83 21.43
N PRO A 404 7.75 -17.63 20.58
CA PRO A 404 8.85 -17.13 19.80
C PRO A 404 8.36 -16.25 18.63
N VAL A 405 8.99 -15.09 18.49
CA VAL A 405 8.75 -14.12 17.43
C VAL A 405 10.07 -13.76 16.75
N LEU A 406 10.06 -13.76 15.42
CA LEU A 406 11.14 -13.24 14.59
C LEU A 406 10.76 -11.83 14.14
N HIS A 407 11.60 -10.88 14.50
CA HIS A 407 11.54 -9.48 14.11
C HIS A 407 12.56 -9.23 13.00
N PHE A 408 12.06 -8.92 11.81
CA PHE A 408 12.86 -8.37 10.72
C PHE A 408 12.68 -6.86 10.73
N SER A 409 13.62 -6.14 11.34
CA SER A 409 13.47 -4.71 11.60
C SER A 409 14.34 -3.91 10.64
N CYS A 410 13.71 -2.92 9.99
CA CYS A 410 14.42 -1.88 9.26
C CYS A 410 15.08 -0.92 10.26
N MET A 411 16.35 -0.63 10.08
CA MET A 411 17.09 0.36 10.88
C MET A 411 17.37 1.64 10.09
N ASP A 412 17.05 1.64 8.79
CA ASP A 412 17.35 2.74 7.88
C ASP A 412 16.07 3.33 7.27
N PRO A 413 15.53 4.43 7.81
CA PRO A 413 14.32 5.05 7.30
C PRO A 413 14.51 5.72 5.93
N THR A 414 15.74 5.92 5.46
CA THR A 414 15.97 6.52 4.14
C THR A 414 15.50 5.58 3.02
N LEU A 415 15.55 4.27 3.23
CA LEU A 415 15.12 3.28 2.23
C LEU A 415 13.65 3.42 1.80
N ALA A 416 12.77 3.83 2.72
CA ALA A 416 11.35 4.05 2.41
C ALA A 416 11.07 5.47 1.90
N SER A 417 11.86 6.45 2.31
CA SER A 417 11.60 7.88 2.06
C SER A 417 12.34 8.44 0.85
N GLU A 418 13.49 7.89 0.47
CA GLU A 418 14.28 8.30 -0.69
C GLU A 418 13.49 8.36 -2.01
N PRO A 419 12.58 7.40 -2.33
CA PRO A 419 11.74 7.50 -3.52
C PRO A 419 10.80 8.71 -3.51
N VAL A 420 10.38 9.18 -2.34
CA VAL A 420 9.50 10.35 -2.20
C VAL A 420 10.29 11.63 -2.48
N PHE A 421 11.45 11.78 -1.84
CA PHE A 421 12.30 12.97 -2.03
C PHE A 421 12.88 13.08 -3.44
N SER A 422 13.22 11.94 -4.07
CA SER A 422 13.76 11.94 -5.45
C SER A 422 12.69 12.20 -6.53
N ARG A 423 11.41 11.90 -6.24
CA ARG A 423 10.34 11.98 -7.23
C ARG A 423 9.63 13.33 -7.26
N PHE A 424 9.35 13.90 -6.09
CA PHE A 424 8.52 15.09 -5.97
C PHE A 424 9.37 16.37 -5.95
N GLN A 425 8.86 17.43 -6.57
CA GLN A 425 9.55 18.70 -6.69
C GLN A 425 9.94 19.32 -5.35
N SER A 426 9.02 19.35 -4.40
CA SER A 426 9.26 19.91 -3.07
C SER A 426 8.55 19.06 -2.03
N VAL A 427 9.26 18.78 -0.94
CA VAL A 427 8.74 18.05 0.21
C VAL A 427 8.94 18.96 1.41
N ILE A 428 7.84 19.30 2.08
CA ILE A 428 7.82 20.18 3.23
C ILE A 428 7.49 19.32 4.45
N LEU A 429 8.41 19.26 5.40
CA LEU A 429 8.19 18.62 6.69
C LEU A 429 7.82 19.70 7.69
N THR A 430 6.66 19.58 8.32
CA THR A 430 6.24 20.50 9.38
C THR A 430 5.99 19.74 10.68
N SER A 431 6.44 20.31 11.80
CA SER A 431 6.23 19.73 13.14
C SER A 431 5.87 20.82 14.15
N GLY A 432 5.01 20.49 15.12
CA GLY A 432 4.63 21.33 16.28
C GLY A 432 5.42 21.10 17.53
N VAL A 433 6.30 20.11 17.48
CA VAL A 433 7.09 19.66 18.60
C VAL A 433 8.54 19.98 18.26
N SER A 434 9.16 20.75 19.16
CA SER A 434 10.59 21.08 19.19
C SER A 434 11.45 19.88 19.55
#